data_AF-A0A9X1A788-F1
#
_entry.id   AF-A0A9X1A788-F1
#
_cell.length_a   1.000
_cell.length_b   1.000
_cell.length_c   1.000
_cell.angle_alpha   90.00
_cell.angle_beta   90.00
_cell.angle_gamma   90.00
#
_symmetry.space_group_name_H-M   'P 1'
#
loop_
_entity.id
_entity.type
_entity.pdbx_description
1 polymer ?
#
loop_
_entity_poly.entity_id
_entity_poly.type
_entity_poly.pdbx_seq_one_letter_code
_entity_poly.pdbx_strand_id
1 'polypeptide(L)'
;MPALSNRKWEAFAQRLAEGEPAYKAYESAGYASNHGNASTLNKNQKVQNRVAEILAEREQAEREATKKAINAIGVTKEQVIEELRRIGFADIRKAVKWGPTQRISEMIDGSIVMSNGVTLIDSSDIDDATAAAISEVGNTKEGIKIKFHDKKGALIELLRLLNVSAPPKAEDEPQPGADLPAGSNVVHFDAALKRFG
;
A
#
# COMPACT_ATOMS: atom_id res chain seq x y z
N MET A 1 21.21 -23.63 9.28
CA MET A 1 21.32 -25.11 9.48
C MET A 1 22.50 -25.65 8.66
N PRO A 2 23.02 -26.88 8.90
CA PRO A 2 24.18 -27.38 8.16
C PRO A 2 23.83 -27.64 6.68
N ALA A 3 24.77 -27.33 5.80
CA ALA A 3 24.68 -27.59 4.36
C ALA A 3 24.44 -29.08 4.04
N LEU A 4 23.90 -29.36 2.85
CA LEU A 4 23.79 -30.74 2.37
C LEU A 4 25.18 -31.39 2.34
N SER A 5 25.27 -32.62 2.85
CA SER A 5 26.54 -33.36 2.92
C SER A 5 27.16 -33.62 1.55
N ASN A 6 26.34 -33.73 0.50
CA ASN A 6 26.81 -33.76 -0.87
C ASN A 6 27.07 -32.33 -1.37
N ARG A 7 28.36 -31.97 -1.48
CA ARG A 7 28.80 -30.65 -1.92
C ARG A 7 28.25 -30.23 -3.29
N LYS A 8 28.07 -31.16 -4.24
CA LYS A 8 27.48 -30.83 -5.55
C LYS A 8 25.98 -30.56 -5.46
N TRP A 9 25.28 -31.22 -4.55
CA TRP A 9 23.86 -30.93 -4.30
C TRP A 9 23.66 -29.59 -3.60
N GLU A 10 24.54 -29.25 -2.67
CA GLU A 10 24.53 -27.92 -2.04
C GLU A 10 24.77 -26.82 -3.08
N ALA A 11 25.79 -26.97 -3.94
CA ALA A 11 26.05 -26.02 -5.02
C ALA A 11 24.86 -25.89 -5.99
N PHE A 12 24.23 -27.01 -6.33
CA PHE A 12 23.04 -27.03 -7.16
C PHE A 12 21.86 -26.28 -6.52
N ALA A 13 21.59 -26.50 -5.23
CA ALA A 13 20.55 -25.80 -4.49
C ALA A 13 20.81 -24.29 -4.40
N GLN A 14 22.06 -23.88 -4.17
CA GLN A 14 22.43 -22.45 -4.14
C GLN A 14 22.15 -21.77 -5.50
N ARG A 15 22.54 -22.39 -6.62
CA ARG A 15 22.28 -21.84 -7.96
C ARG A 15 20.80 -21.77 -8.31
N LEU A 16 20.01 -22.77 -7.91
CA LEU A 16 18.55 -22.71 -8.05
C LEU A 16 17.95 -21.54 -7.26
N ALA A 17 18.41 -21.32 -6.03
CA ALA A 17 17.96 -20.19 -5.20
C ALA A 17 18.40 -18.83 -5.75
N GLU A 18 19.44 -18.78 -6.58
CA GLU A 18 19.85 -17.60 -7.36
C GLU A 18 19.00 -17.38 -8.63
N GLY A 19 18.07 -18.29 -8.93
CA GLY A 19 17.18 -18.21 -10.08
C GLY A 19 17.74 -18.82 -11.36
N GLU A 20 18.85 -19.58 -11.30
CA GLU A 20 19.31 -20.32 -12.47
C GLU A 20 18.33 -21.45 -12.82
N PRO A 21 18.05 -21.69 -14.12
CA PRO A 21 17.27 -22.86 -14.53
C PRO A 21 18.04 -24.14 -14.22
N ALA A 22 17.33 -25.24 -13.92
CA ALA A 22 17.91 -26.48 -13.42
C ALA A 22 19.05 -27.05 -14.27
N TYR A 23 18.97 -27.01 -15.60
CA TYR A 23 20.07 -27.52 -16.45
C TYR A 23 21.37 -26.72 -16.25
N LYS A 24 21.27 -25.39 -16.12
CA LYS A 24 22.41 -24.50 -15.91
C LYS A 24 22.96 -24.63 -14.50
N ALA A 25 22.08 -24.68 -13.50
CA ALA A 25 22.47 -24.93 -12.11
C ALA A 25 23.24 -26.25 -11.97
N TYR A 26 22.88 -27.28 -12.75
CA TYR A 26 23.52 -28.60 -12.74
C TYR A 26 24.95 -28.56 -13.28
N GLU A 27 25.16 -27.85 -14.39
CA GLU A 27 26.50 -27.58 -14.95
C GLU A 27 27.33 -26.71 -14.01
N SER A 28 26.75 -25.64 -13.49
CA SER A 28 27.35 -24.73 -12.51
C SER A 28 27.77 -25.45 -11.22
N ALA A 29 27.06 -26.51 -10.82
CA ALA A 29 27.38 -27.37 -9.69
C ALA A 29 28.52 -28.37 -9.97
N GLY A 30 29.05 -28.39 -11.20
CA GLY A 30 30.18 -29.23 -11.61
C GLY A 30 29.77 -30.61 -12.11
N TYR A 31 28.55 -30.80 -12.60
CA TYR A 31 28.17 -31.99 -13.36
C TYR A 31 28.37 -31.78 -14.87
N ALA A 32 28.56 -32.88 -15.60
CA ALA A 32 28.48 -32.84 -17.06
C ALA A 32 27.05 -32.50 -17.50
N SER A 33 26.93 -31.72 -18.57
CA SER A 33 25.63 -31.26 -19.10
C SER A 33 24.70 -32.45 -19.37
N ASN A 34 23.56 -32.47 -18.67
CA ASN A 34 22.52 -33.48 -18.83
C ASN A 34 21.19 -32.98 -18.26
N HIS A 35 20.27 -32.58 -19.14
CA HIS A 35 18.97 -32.02 -18.75
C HIS A 35 18.09 -33.03 -18.00
N GLY A 36 18.16 -34.32 -18.34
CA GLY A 36 17.38 -35.38 -17.68
C GLY A 36 17.79 -35.58 -16.22
N ASN A 37 19.10 -35.64 -15.97
CA ASN A 37 19.63 -35.76 -14.62
C ASN A 37 19.39 -34.47 -13.81
N ALA A 38 19.55 -33.31 -14.44
CA ALA A 38 19.22 -32.03 -13.81
C ALA A 38 17.75 -31.96 -13.37
N SER A 39 16.82 -32.40 -14.21
CA SER A 39 15.39 -32.46 -13.89
C SER A 39 15.10 -33.43 -12.74
N THR A 40 15.74 -34.60 -12.75
CA THR A 40 15.61 -35.59 -11.66
C THR A 40 16.13 -35.05 -10.33
N LEU A 41 17.31 -34.40 -10.33
CA LEU A 41 17.88 -33.81 -9.13
C LEU A 41 17.06 -32.62 -8.62
N ASN A 42 16.50 -31.83 -9.54
CA ASN A 42 15.60 -30.72 -9.19
C ASN A 42 14.35 -31.22 -8.44
N LYS A 43 13.80 -32.40 -8.80
CA LYS A 43 12.65 -33.00 -8.09
C LYS A 43 13.01 -33.64 -6.75
N ASN A 44 14.30 -33.70 -6.39
CA ASN A 44 14.71 -34.32 -5.14
C ASN A 44 14.27 -33.48 -3.94
N GLN A 45 13.54 -34.09 -3.00
CA GLN A 45 12.98 -33.39 -1.83
C GLN A 45 14.06 -32.71 -0.98
N LYS A 46 15.24 -33.33 -0.81
CA LYS A 46 16.32 -32.75 0.00
C LYS A 46 16.86 -31.46 -0.62
N VAL A 47 16.98 -31.45 -1.95
CA VAL A 47 17.41 -30.26 -2.71
C VAL A 47 16.34 -29.18 -2.62
N GLN A 48 15.07 -29.53 -2.83
CA GLN A 48 13.96 -28.57 -2.76
C GLN A 48 13.81 -27.95 -1.37
N ASN A 49 13.90 -28.75 -0.31
CA ASN A 49 13.90 -28.25 1.07
C ASN A 49 15.06 -27.27 1.28
N ARG A 50 16.25 -27.61 0.79
CA ARG A 50 17.42 -26.75 0.91
C ARG A 50 17.26 -25.42 0.15
N VAL A 51 16.68 -25.45 -1.05
CA VAL A 51 16.35 -24.23 -1.81
C VAL A 51 15.37 -23.36 -1.03
N ALA A 52 14.30 -23.95 -0.48
CA ALA A 52 13.32 -23.23 0.32
C ALA A 52 13.94 -22.58 1.56
N GLU A 53 14.85 -23.28 2.25
CA GLU A 53 15.62 -22.74 3.37
C GLU A 53 16.47 -21.53 2.96
N ILE A 54 17.26 -21.65 1.88
CA ILE A 54 18.12 -20.56 1.40
C ILE A 54 17.29 -19.32 1.05
N LEU A 55 16.13 -19.51 0.41
CA LEU A 55 15.22 -18.41 0.08
C LEU A 55 14.63 -17.77 1.35
N ALA A 56 14.25 -18.56 2.35
CA ALA A 56 13.74 -18.05 3.62
C ALA A 56 14.82 -17.27 4.40
N GLU A 57 16.06 -17.77 4.44
CA GLU A 57 17.20 -17.07 5.06
C GLU A 57 17.48 -15.72 4.37
N ARG A 58 17.43 -15.68 3.02
CA ARG A 58 17.59 -14.44 2.24
C ARG A 58 16.46 -13.45 2.53
N GLU A 59 15.22 -13.91 2.53
CA GLU A 59 14.06 -13.07 2.84
C GLU A 59 14.16 -12.47 4.26
N GLN A 60 14.60 -13.27 5.24
CA GLN A 60 14.83 -12.77 6.59
C GLN A 60 15.92 -11.69 6.63
N ALA A 61 17.06 -11.92 5.96
CA ALA A 61 18.14 -10.94 5.87
C ALA A 61 17.69 -9.63 5.19
N GLU A 62 16.90 -9.72 4.11
CA GLU A 62 16.32 -8.56 3.43
C GLU A 62 15.34 -7.79 4.32
N ARG A 63 14.47 -8.49 5.06
CA ARG A 63 13.55 -7.88 6.03
C ARG A 63 14.32 -7.14 7.13
N GLU A 64 15.40 -7.74 7.65
CA GLU A 64 16.24 -7.10 8.65
C GLU A 64 16.99 -5.87 8.10
N ALA A 65 17.54 -5.96 6.88
CA ALA A 65 18.18 -4.84 6.21
C ALA A 65 17.20 -3.69 5.98
N THR A 66 15.99 -4.01 5.52
CA THR A 66 14.90 -3.04 5.33
C THR A 66 14.52 -2.37 6.65
N LYS A 67 14.36 -3.16 7.73
CA LYS A 67 14.08 -2.63 9.06
C LYS A 67 15.17 -1.68 9.56
N LYS A 68 16.45 -2.01 9.32
CA LYS A 68 17.58 -1.12 9.66
C LYS A 68 17.56 0.16 8.84
N ALA A 69 17.26 0.09 7.54
CA ALA A 69 17.16 1.25 6.67
C ALA A 69 16.02 2.20 7.11
N ILE A 70 14.84 1.64 7.42
CA ILE A 70 13.71 2.41 7.97
C ILE A 70 14.11 3.13 9.27
N ASN A 71 14.75 2.40 10.19
CA ASN A 71 15.23 2.99 11.45
C ASN A 71 16.26 4.11 11.22
N ALA A 72 17.15 3.97 10.23
CA ALA A 72 18.16 4.97 9.91
C ALA A 72 17.56 6.25 9.30
N ILE A 73 16.47 6.12 8.54
CA ILE A 73 15.71 7.26 8.00
C ILE A 73 14.93 7.97 9.13
N GLY A 74 14.70 7.29 10.26
CA GLY A 74 13.98 7.86 11.40
C GLY A 74 12.48 8.02 11.18
N VAL A 75 11.93 7.45 10.09
CA VAL A 75 10.49 7.45 9.82
C VAL A 75 9.83 6.36 10.65
N THR A 76 8.99 6.75 11.59
CA THR A 76 8.25 5.82 12.44
C THR A 76 6.94 5.38 11.80
N LYS A 77 6.39 4.24 12.25
CA LYS A 77 5.08 3.76 11.79
C LYS A 77 3.98 4.79 12.08
N GLU A 78 4.08 5.47 13.23
CA GLU A 78 3.16 6.50 13.67
C GLU A 78 3.17 7.71 12.72
N GLN A 79 4.35 8.11 12.25
CA GLN A 79 4.48 9.19 11.26
C GLN A 79 3.82 8.82 9.92
N VAL A 80 4.01 7.58 9.45
CA VAL A 80 3.35 7.10 8.22
C VAL A 80 1.83 7.08 8.38
N ILE A 81 1.34 6.59 9.53
CA ILE A 81 -0.11 6.59 9.84
C ILE A 81 -0.65 8.03 9.86
N GLU A 82 0.08 8.95 10.47
CA GLU A 82 -0.34 10.36 10.55
C GLU A 82 -0.44 11.01 9.16
N GLU A 83 0.54 10.78 8.28
CA GLU A 83 0.48 11.31 6.91
C GLU A 83 -0.65 10.68 6.09
N LEU A 84 -0.83 9.35 6.18
CA LEU A 84 -1.95 8.69 5.52
C LEU A 84 -3.30 9.19 6.06
N ARG A 85 -3.39 9.53 7.35
CA ARG A 85 -4.59 10.11 7.96
C ARG A 85 -4.92 11.49 7.38
N ARG A 86 -3.91 12.36 7.21
CA ARG A 86 -4.10 13.68 6.60
C ARG A 86 -4.69 13.57 5.19
N ILE A 87 -4.19 12.64 4.38
CA ILE A 87 -4.71 12.38 3.03
C ILE A 87 -6.10 11.73 3.09
N GLY A 88 -6.23 10.63 3.84
CA GLY A 88 -7.42 9.78 3.90
C GLY A 88 -8.65 10.48 4.48
N PHE A 89 -8.46 11.52 5.29
CA PHE A 89 -9.55 12.28 5.93
C PHE A 89 -9.61 13.75 5.49
N ALA A 90 -8.86 14.14 4.45
CA ALA A 90 -8.91 15.49 3.92
C ALA A 90 -10.34 15.92 3.50
N ASP A 91 -10.66 17.19 3.76
CA ASP A 91 -11.88 17.86 3.30
C ASP A 91 -11.52 18.99 2.33
N ILE A 92 -11.93 18.85 1.08
CA ILE A 92 -11.64 19.80 0.02
C ILE A 92 -12.22 21.20 0.31
N ARG A 93 -13.30 21.31 1.09
CA ARG A 93 -13.91 22.60 1.48
C ARG A 93 -13.00 23.49 2.31
N LYS A 94 -11.97 22.91 2.92
CA LYS A 94 -10.94 23.66 3.67
C LYS A 94 -9.88 24.29 2.77
N ALA A 95 -9.82 23.91 1.49
CA ALA A 95 -8.88 24.46 0.53
C ALA A 95 -9.54 25.32 -0.55
N VAL A 96 -10.85 25.17 -0.77
CA VAL A 96 -11.58 25.90 -1.81
C VAL A 96 -12.93 26.42 -1.33
N LYS A 97 -13.35 27.55 -1.89
CA LYS A 97 -14.68 28.13 -1.77
C LYS A 97 -15.39 28.03 -3.12
N TRP A 98 -16.60 27.50 -3.12
CA TRP A 98 -17.48 27.44 -4.29
C TRP A 98 -18.91 27.75 -3.86
N GLY A 99 -19.70 28.35 -4.75
CA GLY A 99 -21.07 28.75 -4.44
C GLY A 99 -21.65 29.70 -5.47
N PRO A 100 -22.85 30.24 -5.24
CA PRO A 100 -23.54 31.15 -6.18
C PRO A 100 -22.85 32.51 -6.33
N THR A 101 -21.75 32.75 -5.60
CA THR A 101 -21.00 34.01 -5.63
C THR A 101 -20.37 34.23 -7.01
N GLN A 102 -21.02 35.13 -7.75
CA GLN A 102 -20.60 35.66 -9.04
C GLN A 102 -19.27 36.39 -8.89
N ARG A 103 -18.26 36.02 -9.68
CA ARG A 103 -17.12 36.92 -9.89
C ARG A 103 -17.57 38.04 -10.81
N ILE A 104 -17.31 39.28 -10.41
CA ILE A 104 -17.25 40.43 -11.32
C ILE A 104 -15.78 40.58 -11.66
N SER A 105 -15.37 40.15 -12.85
CA SER A 105 -14.09 40.54 -13.41
C SER A 105 -14.36 41.61 -14.45
N GLU A 106 -13.89 42.83 -14.19
CA GLU A 106 -13.86 43.90 -15.19
C GLU A 106 -12.64 43.65 -16.07
N MET A 107 -12.88 43.33 -17.34
CA MET A 107 -11.84 43.26 -18.36
C MET A 107 -11.38 44.68 -18.70
N ILE A 108 -10.17 44.81 -19.26
CA ILE A 108 -9.58 46.10 -19.69
C ILE A 108 -10.46 46.82 -20.73
N ASP A 109 -11.31 46.06 -21.45
CA ASP A 109 -12.27 46.57 -22.44
C ASP A 109 -13.63 46.99 -21.84
N GLY A 110 -13.78 46.95 -20.51
CA GLY A 110 -15.03 47.30 -19.81
C GLY A 110 -16.09 46.20 -19.82
N SER A 111 -15.78 45.00 -20.34
CA SER A 111 -16.72 43.87 -20.27
C SER A 111 -16.68 43.20 -18.90
N ILE A 112 -17.87 42.87 -18.37
CA ILE A 112 -18.03 42.14 -17.10
C ILE A 112 -18.32 40.68 -17.42
N VAL A 113 -17.41 39.78 -17.07
CA VAL A 113 -17.65 38.33 -17.18
C VAL A 113 -18.13 37.81 -15.82
N MET A 114 -19.41 37.45 -15.76
CA MET A 114 -20.01 36.79 -14.59
C MET A 114 -19.72 35.29 -14.65
N SER A 115 -18.89 34.79 -13.74
CA SER A 115 -18.67 33.34 -13.59
C SER A 115 -19.01 32.85 -12.18
N ASN A 116 -19.68 31.69 -12.10
CA ASN A 116 -19.81 30.92 -10.87
C ASN A 116 -18.42 30.32 -10.58
N GLY A 117 -17.66 30.95 -9.69
CA GLY A 117 -16.24 30.66 -9.53
C GLY A 117 -15.93 29.69 -8.39
N VAL A 118 -15.06 28.72 -8.66
CA VAL A 118 -14.25 28.09 -7.60
C VAL A 118 -13.09 29.04 -7.29
N THR A 119 -12.87 29.32 -6.02
CA THR A 119 -11.72 30.10 -5.53
C THR A 119 -10.92 29.28 -4.54
N LEU A 120 -9.60 29.41 -4.55
CA LEU A 120 -8.76 28.79 -3.52
C LEU A 120 -8.79 29.64 -2.26
N ILE A 121 -8.63 28.99 -1.11
CA ILE A 121 -8.30 29.65 0.15
C ILE A 121 -6.79 29.88 0.15
N ASP A 122 -6.34 31.02 0.67
CA ASP A 122 -4.92 31.37 0.71
C ASP A 122 -4.14 30.37 1.56
N SER A 123 -2.89 30.09 1.18
CA SER A 123 -2.07 29.08 1.86
C SER A 123 -1.78 29.41 3.33
N SER A 124 -1.85 30.70 3.71
CA SER A 124 -1.73 31.12 5.11
C SER A 124 -2.95 30.78 5.96
N ASP A 125 -4.09 30.52 5.32
CA ASP A 125 -5.40 30.38 5.97
C ASP A 125 -5.89 28.91 5.96
N ILE A 126 -5.09 27.98 5.42
CA ILE A 126 -5.37 26.55 5.45
C ILE A 126 -4.54 25.85 6.55
N ASP A 127 -5.11 24.81 7.16
CA ASP A 127 -4.37 24.01 8.15
C ASP A 127 -3.33 23.08 7.50
N ASP A 128 -2.27 22.75 8.25
CA ASP A 128 -1.16 21.91 7.77
C ASP A 128 -1.63 20.54 7.25
N ALA A 129 -2.67 19.97 7.84
CA ALA A 129 -3.23 18.69 7.40
C ALA A 129 -3.91 18.80 6.03
N THR A 130 -4.61 19.91 5.79
CA THR A 130 -5.21 20.22 4.49
C THR A 130 -4.13 20.49 3.45
N ALA A 131 -3.09 21.26 3.81
CA ALA A 131 -1.95 21.53 2.94
C ALA A 131 -1.23 20.23 2.54
N ALA A 132 -0.97 19.34 3.50
CA ALA A 132 -0.31 18.05 3.26
C ALA A 132 -1.11 17.10 2.34
N ALA A 133 -2.43 17.28 2.25
CA ALA A 133 -3.27 16.47 1.39
C ALA A 133 -3.29 16.94 -0.09
N ILE A 134 -2.77 18.14 -0.38
CA ILE A 134 -2.75 18.74 -1.72
C ILE A 134 -1.55 18.19 -2.50
N SER A 135 -1.82 17.65 -3.68
CA SER A 135 -0.80 17.10 -4.59
C SER A 135 -0.40 18.07 -5.71
N GLU A 136 -1.26 19.02 -6.06
CA GLU A 136 -1.02 19.98 -7.13
C GLU A 136 -1.85 21.25 -6.89
N VAL A 137 -1.23 22.42 -7.08
CA VAL A 137 -1.91 23.71 -7.24
C VAL A 137 -1.36 24.36 -8.51
N GLY A 138 -2.23 24.86 -9.39
CA GLY A 138 -1.78 25.48 -10.62
C GLY A 138 -2.84 26.35 -11.31
N ASN A 139 -2.35 27.27 -12.14
CA ASN A 139 -3.18 28.08 -13.05
C ASN A 139 -3.22 27.40 -14.43
N THR A 140 -4.42 27.29 -15.00
CA THR A 140 -4.65 26.80 -16.36
C THR A 140 -5.23 27.92 -17.22
N LYS A 141 -5.37 27.68 -18.52
CA LYS A 141 -6.03 28.62 -19.43
C LYS A 141 -7.51 28.85 -19.09
N GLU A 142 -8.12 27.89 -18.40
CA GLU A 142 -9.56 27.87 -18.09
C GLU A 142 -9.86 28.28 -16.63
N GLY A 143 -8.85 28.38 -15.77
CA GLY A 143 -9.03 28.79 -14.38
C GLY A 143 -8.00 28.20 -13.44
N ILE A 144 -8.36 28.12 -12.15
CA ILE A 144 -7.50 27.59 -11.11
C ILE A 144 -7.77 26.10 -10.93
N LYS A 145 -6.71 25.32 -10.75
CA LYS A 145 -6.74 23.87 -10.55
C LYS A 145 -6.08 23.52 -9.23
N ILE A 146 -6.74 22.64 -8.49
CA ILE A 146 -6.20 22.00 -7.29
C ILE A 146 -6.46 20.50 -7.35
N LYS A 147 -5.48 19.70 -6.95
CA LYS A 147 -5.61 18.25 -6.79
C LYS A 147 -5.21 17.85 -5.38
N PHE A 148 -5.86 16.82 -4.89
CA PHE A 148 -5.51 16.14 -3.66
C PHE A 148 -4.82 14.82 -3.99
N HIS A 149 -4.06 14.26 -3.05
CA HIS A 149 -3.60 12.88 -3.12
C HIS A 149 -4.78 11.90 -3.14
N ASP A 150 -4.54 10.65 -3.55
CA ASP A 150 -5.59 9.62 -3.61
C ASP A 150 -6.11 9.25 -2.21
N LYS A 151 -7.26 9.80 -1.87
CA LYS A 151 -7.97 9.54 -0.61
C LYS A 151 -8.32 8.06 -0.42
N LYS A 152 -8.74 7.37 -1.48
CA LYS A 152 -9.13 5.96 -1.39
C LYS A 152 -7.92 5.08 -1.12
N GLY A 153 -6.83 5.29 -1.85
CA GLY A 153 -5.56 4.59 -1.64
C GLY A 153 -5.05 4.75 -0.21
N ALA A 154 -5.06 5.99 0.32
CA ALA A 154 -4.64 6.24 1.69
C ALA A 154 -5.49 5.51 2.73
N LEU A 155 -6.82 5.48 2.56
CA LEU A 155 -7.72 4.76 3.47
C LEU A 155 -7.54 3.23 3.40
N ILE A 156 -7.31 2.67 2.21
CA ILE A 156 -7.03 1.23 2.05
C ILE A 156 -5.73 0.87 2.77
N GLU A 157 -4.69 1.70 2.64
CA GLU A 157 -3.41 1.45 3.30
C GLU A 157 -3.51 1.57 4.83
N LEU A 158 -4.28 2.54 5.33
CA LEU A 158 -4.62 2.62 6.75
C LEU A 158 -5.35 1.38 7.26
N LEU A 159 -6.36 0.87 6.52
CA LEU A 159 -7.08 -0.35 6.90
C LEU A 159 -6.13 -1.56 7.00
N ARG A 160 -5.19 -1.70 6.06
CA ARG A 160 -4.15 -2.75 6.10
C ARG A 160 -3.27 -2.62 7.33
N LEU A 161 -2.81 -1.41 7.66
CA LEU A 161 -1.95 -1.15 8.83
C LEU A 161 -2.66 -1.42 10.16
N LEU A 162 -3.98 -1.24 10.21
CA LEU A 162 -4.83 -1.48 11.38
C LEU A 162 -5.26 -2.94 11.53
N ASN A 163 -4.87 -3.84 10.62
CA ASN A 163 -5.31 -5.24 10.59
C ASN A 163 -6.85 -5.38 10.69
N VAL A 164 -7.60 -4.41 10.17
CA VAL A 164 -9.05 -4.54 10.07
C VAL A 164 -9.31 -5.51 8.93
N SER A 165 -9.39 -6.80 9.25
CA SER A 165 -9.94 -7.79 8.34
C SER A 165 -11.32 -7.29 7.93
N ALA A 166 -11.63 -7.37 6.64
CA ALA A 166 -12.97 -7.08 6.15
C ALA A 166 -14.01 -7.77 7.08
N PRO A 167 -15.15 -7.13 7.38
CA PRO A 167 -16.23 -7.82 8.07
C PRO A 167 -16.48 -9.14 7.33
N PRO A 168 -16.76 -10.24 8.07
CA PRO A 168 -17.08 -11.50 7.42
C PRO A 168 -18.13 -11.25 6.33
N LYS A 169 -17.96 -11.86 5.16
CA LYS A 169 -19.00 -11.84 4.12
C LYS A 169 -20.32 -12.23 4.81
N ALA A 170 -21.42 -11.59 4.40
CA ALA A 170 -22.77 -11.77 4.93
C ALA A 170 -23.37 -13.19 4.68
N GLU A 171 -22.53 -14.22 4.68
CA GLU A 171 -22.87 -15.64 4.59
C GLU A 171 -22.75 -16.34 5.96
N ASP A 172 -22.11 -15.72 6.96
CA ASP A 172 -22.11 -16.18 8.36
C ASP A 172 -23.05 -15.30 9.22
N GLU A 173 -24.32 -15.18 8.82
CA GLU A 173 -25.33 -14.81 9.82
C GLU A 173 -25.41 -15.96 10.84
N PRO A 174 -25.23 -15.69 12.15
CA PRO A 174 -25.43 -16.72 13.15
C PRO A 174 -26.84 -17.26 13.01
N GLN A 175 -26.97 -18.58 12.82
CA GLN A 175 -28.27 -19.23 12.79
C GLN A 175 -29.07 -18.77 14.03
N PRO A 176 -30.36 -18.43 13.88
CA PRO A 176 -31.15 -17.90 14.97
C PRO A 176 -31.23 -18.96 16.09
N GLY A 177 -30.42 -18.77 17.14
CA GLY A 177 -30.32 -19.70 18.26
C GLY A 177 -28.90 -20.00 18.77
N ALA A 178 -27.84 -19.51 18.14
CA ALA A 178 -26.48 -19.64 18.71
C ALA A 178 -26.20 -18.51 19.71
N ASP A 179 -26.10 -18.87 21.01
CA ASP A 179 -25.78 -17.95 22.09
C ASP A 179 -24.43 -17.23 21.82
N LEU A 180 -24.48 -15.89 21.81
CA LEU A 180 -23.29 -15.05 21.74
C LEU A 180 -22.46 -15.22 23.04
N PRO A 181 -21.14 -15.44 22.97
CA PRO A 181 -20.31 -15.45 24.16
C PRO A 181 -20.30 -14.05 24.79
N ALA A 182 -20.67 -13.98 26.07
CA ALA A 182 -20.65 -12.76 26.85
C ALA A 182 -19.23 -12.16 26.88
N GLY A 183 -19.04 -11.02 26.20
CA GLY A 183 -17.82 -10.22 26.29
C GLY A 183 -17.22 -9.70 24.98
N SER A 184 -17.80 -9.98 23.80
CA SER A 184 -17.30 -9.40 22.55
C SER A 184 -17.81 -7.97 22.35
N ASN A 185 -16.97 -6.98 22.66
CA ASN A 185 -17.16 -5.60 22.21
C ASN A 185 -16.89 -5.50 20.70
N VAL A 186 -17.81 -6.00 19.88
CA VAL A 186 -17.87 -5.68 18.45
C VAL A 186 -18.60 -4.35 18.33
N VAL A 187 -17.85 -3.29 18.01
CA VAL A 187 -18.44 -1.99 17.68
C VAL A 187 -19.09 -2.12 16.30
N HIS A 188 -20.37 -2.47 16.27
CA HIS A 188 -21.16 -2.47 15.04
C HIS A 188 -21.39 -1.03 14.59
N PHE A 189 -20.72 -0.63 13.51
CA PHE A 189 -20.88 0.66 12.84
C PHE A 189 -22.12 0.72 11.92
N ASP A 190 -23.23 0.08 12.31
CA ASP A 190 -24.38 -0.15 11.39
C ASP A 190 -25.65 0.65 11.72
N ALA A 191 -25.49 1.87 12.24
CA ALA A 191 -26.62 2.75 12.55
C ALA A 191 -26.42 4.23 12.22
N ALA A 192 -25.75 4.57 11.10
CA ALA A 192 -25.58 5.97 10.69
C ALA A 192 -25.98 6.30 9.24
N LEU A 193 -26.52 5.36 8.45
CA LEU A 193 -26.86 5.60 7.04
C LEU A 193 -28.37 5.56 6.71
N LYS A 194 -29.25 5.76 7.70
CA LYS A 194 -30.71 5.95 7.49
C LYS A 194 -31.23 7.32 7.99
N ARG A 195 -30.42 8.37 7.90
CA ARG A 195 -30.85 9.73 8.27
C ARG A 195 -30.49 10.85 7.28
N PHE A 196 -30.27 10.51 6.02
CA PHE A 196 -30.31 11.49 4.93
C PHE A 196 -31.26 10.96 3.85
N GLY A 197 -32.55 11.28 4.02
CA GLY A 197 -33.45 11.56 2.91
C GLY A 197 -33.32 13.03 2.51
#